data_AF-A0A3N5MLM8-F1
#
_entry.id   AF-A0A3N5MLM8-F1
#
_cell.length_a   1.000
_cell.length_b   1.000
_cell.length_c   1.000
_cell.angle_alpha   90.00
_cell.angle_beta   90.00
_cell.angle_gamma   90.00
#
_symmetry.space_group_name_H-M   'P 1'
#
loop_
_entity.id
_entity.type
_entity.pdbx_description
1 polymer ?
#
loop_
_entity_poly.entity_id
_entity_poly.type
_entity_poly.pdbx_seq_one_letter_code
_entity_poly.pdbx_strand_id
1 'polypeptide(L)'
;MLRLDGFKPEFLDFQRGIRVGHLEPHERITQILKLSLEERFGQTFVVDRWGRGVYWQWICFLPKANRLAKPVSSHCNFGCAKYFIMVDREESVFKAGLQIERGFLNSDRYPDCRLCDDWDWNRLLAGLRDSGPLVRELRRLAGEEFQIHAGSWEEPRRYSQANFPSMPELTKALESIPGEMWGGFQAFYPMTAEEVRASSGLDLVEAMLAIFEEITPAMNECMQVKLEERAATLP
;
A
#
# COMPACT_ATOMS: atom_id res chain seq x y z
N MET A 1 -14.77 -12.55 -17.49
CA MET A 1 -15.25 -11.23 -17.03
C MET A 1 -15.39 -11.30 -15.53
N LEU A 2 -14.53 -10.60 -14.79
CA LEU A 2 -14.64 -10.51 -13.34
C LEU A 2 -15.94 -9.80 -12.98
N ARG A 3 -16.72 -10.40 -12.08
CA ARG A 3 -17.88 -9.75 -11.49
C ARG A 3 -17.39 -8.85 -10.35
N LEU A 4 -17.41 -7.54 -10.58
CA LEU A 4 -17.03 -6.53 -9.58
C LEU A 4 -18.23 -6.11 -8.70
N ASP A 5 -19.42 -6.60 -9.01
CA ASP A 5 -20.72 -6.18 -8.44
C ASP A 5 -21.07 -6.83 -7.08
N GLY A 6 -20.28 -7.79 -6.60
CA GLY A 6 -20.56 -8.52 -5.36
C GLY A 6 -20.10 -7.80 -4.09
N PHE A 7 -19.12 -6.89 -4.20
CA PHE A 7 -18.64 -6.15 -3.03
C PHE A 7 -19.73 -5.21 -2.50
N LYS A 8 -19.74 -4.95 -1.19
CA LYS A 8 -20.71 -4.03 -0.58
C LYS A 8 -20.03 -3.11 0.43
N PRO A 9 -20.48 -1.85 0.56
CA PRO A 9 -19.91 -0.90 1.51
C PRO A 9 -19.88 -1.42 2.95
N GLU A 10 -20.87 -2.21 3.37
CA GLU A 10 -20.95 -2.76 4.73
C GLU A 10 -19.85 -3.79 5.04
N PHE A 11 -19.09 -4.22 4.03
CA PHE A 11 -17.90 -5.04 4.25
C PHE A 11 -16.70 -4.20 4.72
N LEU A 12 -16.75 -2.87 4.60
CA LEU A 12 -15.83 -1.95 5.27
C LEU A 12 -16.46 -1.48 6.59
N ASP A 13 -16.23 -2.24 7.66
CA ASP A 13 -16.82 -1.99 8.96
C ASP A 13 -15.86 -1.17 9.84
N PHE A 14 -16.22 0.08 10.13
CA PHE A 14 -15.37 1.02 10.88
C PHE A 14 -15.18 0.66 12.37
N GLN A 15 -15.82 -0.40 12.88
CA GLN A 15 -15.62 -0.93 14.23
C GLN A 15 -14.82 -2.24 14.21
N ARG A 16 -15.01 -3.07 13.17
CA ARG A 16 -14.48 -4.44 13.09
C ARG A 16 -13.36 -4.60 12.08
N GLY A 17 -13.28 -3.77 11.06
CA GLY A 17 -12.34 -3.83 9.94
C GLY A 17 -12.98 -4.27 8.62
N ILE A 18 -12.17 -4.77 7.71
CA ILE A 18 -12.59 -5.29 6.40
C ILE A 18 -13.10 -6.72 6.55
N ARG A 19 -14.37 -6.95 6.24
CA ARG A 19 -14.97 -8.29 6.21
C ARG A 19 -14.40 -9.10 5.05
N VAL A 20 -13.89 -10.29 5.36
CA VAL A 20 -13.34 -11.23 4.38
C VAL A 20 -13.89 -12.66 4.54
N GLY A 21 -14.50 -12.97 5.69
CA GLY A 21 -15.09 -14.26 5.99
C GLY A 21 -16.61 -14.29 5.79
N HIS A 22 -17.16 -15.49 5.56
CA HIS A 22 -18.58 -15.72 5.27
C HIS A 22 -19.09 -14.85 4.12
N LEU A 23 -18.29 -14.82 3.04
CA LEU A 23 -18.53 -14.11 1.79
C LEU A 23 -18.24 -15.07 0.65
N GLU A 24 -19.01 -14.98 -0.43
CA GLU A 24 -18.71 -15.68 -1.68
C GLU A 24 -17.44 -15.10 -2.33
N PRO A 25 -16.73 -15.85 -3.20
CA PRO A 25 -15.50 -15.36 -3.83
C PRO A 25 -15.65 -14.01 -4.53
N HIS A 26 -16.79 -13.77 -5.20
CA HIS A 26 -17.09 -12.52 -5.91
C HIS A 26 -17.47 -11.34 -4.99
N GLU A 27 -17.64 -11.59 -3.69
CA GLU A 27 -17.89 -10.57 -2.67
C GLU A 27 -16.60 -10.22 -1.90
N ARG A 28 -15.54 -11.03 -2.02
CA ARG A 28 -14.30 -10.87 -1.25
C ARG A 28 -13.34 -9.90 -1.94
N ILE A 29 -13.07 -8.77 -1.30
CA ILE A 29 -12.16 -7.75 -1.84
C ILE A 29 -10.76 -8.28 -2.16
N THR A 30 -10.28 -9.27 -1.40
CA THR A 30 -8.99 -9.93 -1.66
C THR A 30 -8.95 -10.65 -3.00
N GLN A 31 -10.04 -11.28 -3.42
CA GLN A 31 -10.13 -11.98 -4.70
C GLN A 31 -10.38 -10.99 -5.84
N ILE A 32 -11.31 -10.07 -5.64
CA ILE A 32 -11.67 -9.03 -6.61
C ILE A 32 -10.41 -8.24 -7.00
N LEU A 33 -9.73 -7.62 -6.03
CA LEU A 33 -8.55 -6.81 -6.31
C LEU A 33 -7.42 -7.66 -6.89
N LYS A 34 -7.08 -8.81 -6.29
CA LYS A 34 -5.99 -9.65 -6.82
C LYS A 34 -6.21 -10.00 -8.28
N LEU A 35 -7.41 -10.47 -8.65
CA LEU A 35 -7.69 -10.90 -10.01
C LEU A 35 -7.71 -9.73 -10.99
N SER A 36 -8.28 -8.58 -10.61
CA SER A 36 -8.25 -7.37 -11.45
C SER A 36 -6.83 -6.84 -11.68
N LEU A 37 -5.99 -6.86 -10.64
CA LEU A 37 -4.58 -6.48 -10.75
C LEU A 37 -3.79 -7.45 -11.63
N GLU A 38 -3.99 -8.76 -11.46
CA GLU A 38 -3.33 -9.78 -12.28
C GLU A 38 -3.78 -9.72 -13.75
N GLU A 39 -5.05 -9.43 -14.01
CA GLU A 39 -5.59 -9.23 -15.37
C GLU A 39 -4.95 -8.02 -16.05
N ARG A 40 -4.87 -6.88 -15.35
CA ARG A 40 -4.32 -5.63 -15.91
C ARG A 40 -2.82 -5.69 -16.18
N PHE A 41 -2.04 -6.20 -15.22
CA PHE A 41 -0.58 -6.14 -15.28
C PHE A 41 0.07 -7.43 -15.80
N GLY A 42 -0.73 -8.47 -16.07
CA GLY A 42 -0.24 -9.72 -16.66
C GLY A 42 0.75 -10.49 -15.78
N GLN A 43 0.78 -10.22 -14.47
CA GLN A 43 1.67 -10.88 -13.52
C GLN A 43 0.97 -11.18 -12.20
N THR A 44 1.43 -12.20 -11.48
CA THR A 44 0.87 -12.61 -10.19
C THR A 44 1.11 -11.57 -9.09
N PHE A 45 0.12 -11.37 -8.24
CA PHE A 45 0.22 -10.60 -7.00
C PHE A 45 0.18 -11.51 -5.77
N VAL A 46 1.02 -11.25 -4.78
CA VAL A 46 0.95 -11.89 -3.47
C VAL A 46 0.00 -11.07 -2.60
N VAL A 47 -0.92 -11.75 -1.89
CA VAL A 47 -1.82 -11.13 -0.92
C VAL A 47 -1.30 -11.41 0.49
N ASP A 48 -1.14 -10.38 1.30
CA ASP A 48 -0.79 -10.49 2.73
C ASP A 48 -1.74 -9.66 3.59
N ARG A 49 -1.77 -9.91 4.90
CA ARG A 49 -2.79 -9.31 5.78
C ARG A 49 -2.36 -9.20 7.24
N TRP A 50 -2.98 -8.24 7.91
CA TRP A 50 -3.00 -8.14 9.37
C TRP A 50 -4.45 -8.12 9.89
N GLY A 51 -4.71 -8.95 10.91
CA GLY A 51 -6.05 -9.26 11.41
C GLY A 51 -6.23 -10.76 11.57
N ARG A 52 -7.39 -11.24 12.03
CA ARG A 52 -7.68 -12.68 12.22
C ARG A 52 -9.18 -12.96 12.02
N GLY A 53 -9.51 -14.17 11.58
CA GLY A 53 -10.90 -14.61 11.45
C GLY A 53 -11.64 -13.88 10.33
N VAL A 54 -12.88 -13.46 10.61
CA VAL A 54 -13.84 -12.91 9.63
C VAL A 54 -13.51 -11.48 9.20
N TYR A 55 -12.83 -10.71 10.05
CA TYR A 55 -12.48 -9.30 9.79
C TYR A 55 -10.98 -9.07 9.88
N TRP A 56 -10.41 -8.44 8.87
CA TRP A 56 -8.99 -8.05 8.82
C TRP A 56 -8.88 -6.52 8.85
N GLN A 57 -7.84 -5.99 9.46
CA GLN A 57 -7.67 -4.53 9.57
C GLN A 57 -6.96 -3.95 8.36
N TRP A 58 -5.99 -4.71 7.84
CA TRP A 58 -5.11 -4.30 6.76
C TRP A 58 -4.88 -5.47 5.82
N ILE A 59 -4.90 -5.18 4.52
CA ILE A 59 -4.70 -6.14 3.44
C ILE A 59 -3.76 -5.48 2.44
N CYS A 60 -2.84 -6.24 1.88
CA CYS A 60 -1.99 -5.73 0.82
C CYS A 60 -1.82 -6.69 -0.35
N PHE A 61 -1.34 -6.11 -1.43
CA PHE A 61 -1.04 -6.73 -2.71
C PHE A 61 0.35 -6.26 -3.14
N LEU A 62 1.26 -7.19 -3.40
CA LEU A 62 2.61 -6.87 -3.90
C LEU A 62 2.91 -7.68 -5.17
N PRO A 63 3.54 -7.06 -6.20
CA PRO A 63 3.94 -7.77 -7.40
C PRO A 63 4.90 -8.91 -7.07
N LYS A 64 4.54 -10.14 -7.45
CA LYS A 64 5.37 -11.33 -7.16
C LYS A 64 6.74 -11.21 -7.83
N ALA A 65 6.81 -10.61 -9.02
CA ALA A 65 8.08 -10.41 -9.73
C ALA A 65 9.05 -9.53 -8.94
N ASN A 66 8.56 -8.42 -8.36
CA ASN A 66 9.38 -7.55 -7.52
C ASN A 66 9.94 -8.30 -6.30
N ARG A 67 9.12 -9.10 -5.62
CA ARG A 67 9.59 -9.94 -4.50
C ARG A 67 10.65 -10.94 -4.94
N LEU A 68 10.44 -11.63 -6.06
CA LEU A 68 11.38 -12.64 -6.56
C LEU A 68 12.71 -12.05 -7.06
N ALA A 69 12.72 -10.78 -7.44
CA ALA A 69 13.94 -10.09 -7.87
C ALA A 69 14.89 -9.74 -6.70
N LYS A 70 14.48 -9.95 -5.46
CA LYS A 70 15.26 -9.66 -4.24
C LYS A 70 16.17 -10.85 -3.90
N PRO A 71 17.49 -10.78 -4.14
CA PRO A 71 18.39 -11.93 -3.95
C PRO A 71 18.52 -12.39 -2.48
N VAL A 72 18.28 -11.49 -1.52
CA VAL A 72 18.42 -11.76 -0.08
C VAL A 72 17.05 -12.00 0.56
N SER A 73 16.07 -11.15 0.28
CA SER A 73 14.80 -11.12 1.03
C SER A 73 13.57 -11.69 0.30
N SER A 74 13.74 -12.35 -0.86
CA SER A 74 12.62 -12.93 -1.64
C SER A 74 11.70 -13.88 -0.87
N HIS A 75 12.15 -14.46 0.24
CA HIS A 75 11.38 -15.38 1.08
C HIS A 75 10.39 -14.67 2.03
N CYS A 76 10.47 -13.34 2.22
CA CYS A 76 9.55 -12.57 3.05
C CYS A 76 8.83 -11.45 2.24
N ASN A 77 7.69 -10.98 2.74
CA ASN A 77 6.90 -9.94 2.09
C ASN A 77 7.23 -8.53 2.61
N PHE A 78 7.81 -8.42 3.81
CA PHE A 78 8.04 -7.15 4.50
C PHE A 78 8.89 -6.18 3.66
N GLY A 79 9.93 -6.67 3.00
CA GLY A 79 10.83 -5.86 2.18
C GLY A 79 10.30 -5.37 0.83
N CYS A 80 9.02 -5.63 0.51
CA CYS A 80 8.39 -5.17 -0.72
C CYS A 80 7.57 -3.90 -0.49
N ALA A 81 7.55 -3.01 -1.49
CA ALA A 81 6.51 -2.01 -1.68
C ALA A 81 5.18 -2.71 -1.97
N LYS A 82 4.09 -2.16 -1.43
CA LYS A 82 2.78 -2.80 -1.43
C LYS A 82 1.71 -1.80 -1.77
N TYR A 83 0.72 -2.24 -2.55
CA TYR A 83 -0.59 -1.61 -2.51
C TYR A 83 -1.34 -2.14 -1.30
N PHE A 84 -1.86 -1.26 -0.46
CA PHE A 84 -2.61 -1.64 0.72
C PHE A 84 -4.01 -1.05 0.72
N ILE A 85 -4.91 -1.75 1.40
CA ILE A 85 -6.20 -1.24 1.84
C ILE A 85 -6.34 -1.48 3.35
N MET A 86 -6.97 -0.54 4.05
CA MET A 86 -7.09 -0.58 5.50
C MET A 86 -8.35 0.13 5.95
N VAL A 87 -8.98 -0.38 7.01
CA VAL A 87 -9.94 0.40 7.79
C VAL A 87 -9.24 0.85 9.07
N ASP A 88 -8.95 2.14 9.15
CA ASP A 88 -8.46 2.78 10.36
C ASP A 88 -9.65 3.08 11.27
N ARG A 89 -9.72 2.38 12.40
CA ARG A 89 -10.85 2.45 13.33
C ARG A 89 -10.76 3.62 14.31
N GLU A 90 -9.56 4.15 14.51
CA GLU A 90 -9.35 5.30 15.41
C GLU A 90 -9.73 6.58 14.68
N GLU A 91 -9.31 6.69 13.42
CA GLU A 91 -9.65 7.83 12.55
C GLU A 91 -11.00 7.67 11.85
N SER A 92 -11.59 6.46 11.89
CA SER A 92 -12.81 6.12 11.18
C SER A 92 -12.74 6.42 9.67
N VAL A 93 -11.60 6.06 9.06
CA VAL A 93 -11.34 6.23 7.62
C VAL A 93 -10.91 4.92 6.97
N PHE A 94 -11.34 4.71 5.74
CA PHE A 94 -10.80 3.70 4.85
C PHE A 94 -9.61 4.31 4.11
N LYS A 95 -8.49 3.60 4.06
CA LYS A 95 -7.25 4.04 3.41
C LYS A 95 -6.93 3.06 2.30
N ALA A 96 -6.61 3.56 1.11
CA ALA A 96 -6.02 2.77 0.04
C ALA A 96 -4.79 3.49 -0.52
N GLY A 97 -3.71 2.78 -0.79
CA GLY A 97 -2.49 3.44 -1.26
C GLY A 97 -1.22 2.62 -1.25
N LEU A 98 -0.09 3.30 -1.33
CA LEU A 98 1.26 2.74 -1.27
C LEU A 98 1.71 2.59 0.17
N GLN A 99 2.28 1.44 0.53
CA GLN A 99 3.01 1.23 1.79
C GLN A 99 4.38 0.60 1.52
N ILE A 100 5.40 1.14 2.18
CA ILE A 100 6.77 0.62 2.20
C ILE A 100 7.23 0.56 3.64
N GLU A 101 7.82 -0.56 4.05
CA GLU A 101 8.19 -0.82 5.44
C GLU A 101 9.70 -0.95 5.57
N ARG A 102 10.25 -0.45 6.68
CA ARG A 102 11.67 -0.60 7.00
C ARG A 102 11.97 -1.95 7.67
N GLY A 103 11.08 -2.43 8.51
CA GLY A 103 11.42 -3.47 9.48
C GLY A 103 12.31 -2.97 10.62
N PHE A 104 12.88 -3.91 11.37
CA PHE A 104 13.83 -3.62 12.45
C PHE A 104 15.25 -3.48 11.90
N LEU A 105 16.08 -2.60 12.48
CA LEU A 105 17.53 -2.63 12.25
C LEU A 105 18.19 -3.69 13.15
N ASN A 106 17.71 -3.79 14.39
CA ASN A 106 18.21 -4.72 15.39
C ASN A 106 17.03 -5.55 15.92
N SER A 107 17.00 -6.84 15.58
CA SER A 107 16.03 -7.78 16.16
C SER A 107 16.60 -9.19 16.18
N ASP A 108 16.81 -9.71 17.39
CA ASP A 108 17.18 -11.13 17.59
C ASP A 108 15.93 -12.02 17.66
N ARG A 109 14.80 -11.44 18.09
CA ARG A 109 13.54 -12.17 18.25
C ARG A 109 12.87 -12.48 16.91
N TYR A 110 13.05 -11.61 15.92
CA TYR A 110 12.43 -11.74 14.60
C TYR A 110 13.49 -11.49 13.51
N PRO A 111 14.34 -12.50 13.21
CA PRO A 111 15.45 -12.32 12.28
C PRO A 111 15.01 -11.98 10.85
N ASP A 112 13.89 -12.56 10.38
CA ASP A 112 13.32 -12.32 9.03
C ASP A 112 12.65 -10.94 8.89
N CYS A 113 12.51 -10.25 10.02
CA CYS A 113 11.93 -8.92 10.14
C CYS A 113 13.01 -7.82 10.16
N ARG A 114 14.28 -8.18 9.99
CA ARG A 114 15.39 -7.22 9.90
C ARG A 114 15.50 -6.65 8.49
N LEU A 115 15.71 -5.34 8.40
CA LEU A 115 15.96 -4.64 7.16
C LEU A 115 17.14 -5.30 6.41
N CYS A 116 16.92 -5.70 5.17
CA CYS A 116 17.98 -6.20 4.29
C CYS A 116 18.29 -5.18 3.19
N ASP A 117 19.47 -5.28 2.59
CA ASP A 117 19.98 -4.34 1.59
C ASP A 117 19.09 -4.20 0.34
N ASP A 118 18.36 -5.27 -0.02
CA ASP A 118 17.48 -5.33 -1.19
C ASP A 118 16.02 -4.97 -0.91
N TRP A 119 15.70 -4.43 0.27
CA TRP A 119 14.35 -3.96 0.59
C TRP A 119 14.01 -2.69 -0.18
N ASP A 120 12.74 -2.54 -0.56
CA ASP A 120 12.25 -1.35 -1.30
C ASP A 120 12.34 -0.08 -0.47
N TRP A 121 12.43 -0.22 0.86
CA TRP A 121 12.77 0.85 1.78
C TRP A 121 14.06 1.61 1.39
N ASN A 122 15.12 0.88 1.04
CA ASN A 122 16.39 1.50 0.70
C ASN A 122 16.30 2.28 -0.62
N ARG A 123 15.45 1.80 -1.55
CA ARG A 123 15.18 2.46 -2.83
C ARG A 123 14.31 3.70 -2.65
N LEU A 124 13.31 3.64 -1.77
CA LEU A 124 12.54 4.80 -1.31
C LEU A 124 13.50 5.91 -0.81
N LEU A 125 14.37 5.61 0.16
CA LEU A 125 15.32 6.59 0.69
C LEU A 125 16.24 7.16 -0.38
N ALA A 126 16.80 6.30 -1.25
CA ALA A 126 17.67 6.74 -2.33
C ALA A 126 16.98 7.63 -3.38
N GLY A 127 15.66 7.46 -3.52
CA GLY A 127 14.79 8.20 -4.46
C GLY A 127 14.32 9.57 -3.96
N LEU A 128 14.44 9.87 -2.66
CA LEU A 128 14.04 11.15 -2.05
C LEU A 128 15.00 12.30 -2.40
N ARG A 129 14.99 12.70 -3.67
CA ARG A 129 15.79 13.82 -4.22
C ARG A 129 14.84 14.89 -4.75
N ASP A 130 15.07 16.17 -4.44
CA ASP A 130 14.09 17.27 -4.67
C ASP A 130 13.49 17.37 -6.08
N SER A 131 14.22 16.92 -7.10
CA SER A 131 13.78 16.87 -8.52
C SER A 131 13.74 15.45 -9.10
N GLY A 132 13.82 14.43 -8.24
CA GLY A 132 13.76 13.03 -8.62
C GLY A 132 12.36 12.60 -9.06
N PRO A 133 12.25 11.53 -9.87
CA PRO A 133 10.97 11.01 -10.33
C PRO A 133 10.02 10.67 -9.18
N LEU A 134 10.49 10.00 -8.14
CA LEU A 134 9.68 9.68 -6.96
C LEU A 134 9.07 10.93 -6.32
N VAL A 135 9.85 11.99 -6.10
CA VAL A 135 9.39 13.20 -5.43
C VAL A 135 8.37 13.97 -6.27
N ARG A 136 8.51 13.93 -7.61
CA ARG A 136 7.48 14.49 -8.51
C ARG A 136 6.16 13.76 -8.34
N GLU A 137 6.17 12.43 -8.30
CA GLU A 137 4.95 11.64 -8.07
C GLU A 137 4.37 11.87 -6.68
N LEU A 138 5.19 11.95 -5.63
CA LEU A 138 4.70 12.25 -4.27
C LEU A 138 4.03 13.63 -4.19
N ARG A 139 4.59 14.65 -4.86
CA ARG A 139 3.98 15.98 -4.94
C ARG A 139 2.66 15.97 -5.72
N ARG A 140 2.62 15.22 -6.83
CA ARG A 140 1.41 15.04 -7.65
C ARG A 140 0.30 14.41 -6.81
N LEU A 141 0.57 13.26 -6.19
CA LEU A 141 -0.36 12.56 -5.31
C LEU A 141 -0.85 13.46 -4.18
N ALA A 142 0.04 14.18 -3.50
CA ALA A 142 -0.36 15.12 -2.45
C ALA A 142 -1.31 16.21 -2.97
N GLY A 143 -1.10 16.70 -4.20
CA GLY A 143 -2.00 17.64 -4.87
C GLY A 143 -3.36 17.04 -5.28
N GLU A 144 -3.47 15.72 -5.32
CA GLU A 144 -4.69 14.94 -5.56
C GLU A 144 -5.25 14.37 -4.24
N GLU A 145 -5.03 15.11 -3.14
CA GLU A 145 -5.57 14.84 -1.81
C GLU A 145 -5.02 13.59 -1.10
N PHE A 146 -4.04 12.90 -1.69
CA PHE A 146 -3.34 11.83 -0.98
C PHE A 146 -2.61 12.39 0.25
N GLN A 147 -2.69 11.63 1.33
CA GLN A 147 -1.95 11.87 2.56
C GLN A 147 -0.67 11.05 2.56
N ILE A 148 0.39 11.60 3.16
CA ILE A 148 1.67 10.92 3.33
C ILE A 148 1.95 10.76 4.82
N HIS A 149 2.13 9.52 5.26
CA HIS A 149 2.58 9.20 6.61
C HIS A 149 3.99 8.63 6.58
N ALA A 150 4.88 9.11 7.44
CA ALA A 150 6.28 8.69 7.48
C ALA A 150 6.81 8.63 8.92
N GLY A 151 7.50 7.55 9.27
CA GLY A 151 8.11 7.37 10.60
C GLY A 151 7.71 6.06 11.27
N SER A 152 7.68 6.05 12.60
CA SER A 152 7.09 4.94 13.37
C SER A 152 5.57 4.92 13.19
N TRP A 153 4.95 3.76 13.40
CA TRP A 153 3.49 3.64 13.29
C TRP A 153 2.74 4.21 14.49
N GLU A 154 3.41 4.32 15.63
CA GLU A 154 2.88 4.88 16.87
C GLU A 154 2.72 6.40 16.77
N GLU A 155 3.70 7.09 16.16
CA GLU A 155 3.72 8.54 16.03
C GLU A 155 4.20 8.95 14.62
N PRO A 156 3.43 8.66 13.56
CA PRO A 156 3.84 8.99 12.21
C PRO A 156 3.82 10.50 12.00
N ARG A 157 4.80 11.04 11.27
CA ARG A 157 4.68 12.39 10.71
C ARG A 157 3.67 12.38 9.57
N ARG A 158 2.82 13.40 9.54
CA ARG A 158 1.69 13.50 8.63
C ARG A 158 1.86 14.68 7.70
N TYR A 159 1.75 14.40 6.41
CA TYR A 159 1.96 15.34 5.34
C TYR A 159 0.81 15.28 4.34
N SER A 160 0.55 16.41 3.72
CA SER A 160 -0.49 16.65 2.71
C SER A 160 0.03 17.70 1.73
N GLN A 161 -0.79 18.12 0.78
CA GLN A 161 -0.45 19.28 -0.05
C GLN A 161 -0.10 20.53 0.78
N ALA A 162 -0.86 20.78 1.86
CA ALA A 162 -0.79 22.01 2.64
C ALA A 162 0.52 22.14 3.44
N ASN A 163 1.16 21.01 3.76
CA ASN A 163 2.38 20.95 4.56
C ASN A 163 3.41 19.99 3.96
N PHE A 164 3.49 19.91 2.63
CA PHE A 164 4.39 18.99 1.95
C PHE A 164 5.86 19.23 2.39
N PRO A 165 6.58 18.20 2.86
CA PRO A 165 7.89 18.39 3.48
C PRO A 165 8.98 18.69 2.46
N SER A 166 10.06 19.31 2.92
CA SER A 166 11.33 19.26 2.19
C SER A 166 11.89 17.83 2.18
N MET A 167 12.66 17.45 1.15
CA MET A 167 13.22 16.09 1.10
C MET A 167 14.20 15.78 2.23
N PRO A 168 15.04 16.71 2.72
CA PRO A 168 15.83 16.49 3.92
C PRO A 168 14.97 16.24 5.17
N GLU A 169 13.83 16.91 5.31
CA GLU A 169 12.92 16.69 6.43
C GLU A 169 12.27 15.30 6.37
N LEU A 170 11.75 14.91 5.20
CA LEU A 170 11.14 13.59 5.00
C LEU A 170 12.16 12.47 5.19
N THR A 171 13.37 12.62 4.66
CA THR A 171 14.47 11.67 4.85
C THR A 171 14.81 11.53 6.34
N LYS A 172 14.96 12.66 7.04
CA LYS A 172 15.21 12.67 8.48
C LYS A 172 14.09 11.98 9.26
N ALA A 173 12.83 12.16 8.88
CA ALA A 173 11.71 11.48 9.52
C ALA A 173 11.83 9.96 9.43
N LEU A 174 12.15 9.44 8.23
CA LEU A 174 12.30 8.01 7.96
C LEU A 174 13.56 7.41 8.60
N GLU A 175 14.66 8.16 8.65
CA GLU A 175 15.93 7.69 9.26
C GLU A 175 15.91 7.78 10.79
N SER A 176 15.09 8.66 11.37
CA SER A 176 15.02 8.86 12.82
C SER A 176 14.28 7.76 13.59
N ILE A 177 13.74 6.76 12.88
CA ILE A 177 13.00 5.65 13.49
C ILE A 177 13.98 4.80 14.31
N PRO A 178 13.76 4.61 15.63
CA PRO A 178 14.62 3.79 16.47
C PRO A 178 14.82 2.37 15.88
N GLY A 179 16.02 1.81 16.01
CA GLY A 179 16.39 0.56 15.31
C GLY A 179 15.59 -0.68 15.76
N GLU A 180 15.07 -0.64 16.97
CA GLU A 180 14.21 -1.64 17.61
C GLU A 180 12.73 -1.48 17.28
N MET A 181 12.33 -0.37 16.65
CA MET A 181 10.96 -0.09 16.26
C MET A 181 10.69 -0.46 14.80
N TRP A 182 9.45 -0.85 14.52
CA TRP A 182 8.98 -0.95 13.16
C TRP A 182 8.57 0.43 12.67
N GLY A 183 8.75 0.68 11.38
CA GLY A 183 8.26 1.91 10.78
C GLY A 183 8.12 1.78 9.29
N GLY A 184 7.62 2.84 8.68
CA GLY A 184 7.30 2.82 7.27
C GLY A 184 6.95 4.18 6.70
N PHE A 185 6.55 4.10 5.45
CA PHE A 185 6.10 5.18 4.62
C PHE A 185 4.78 4.75 3.98
N GLN A 186 3.78 5.64 4.01
CA GLN A 186 2.55 5.47 3.27
C GLN A 186 2.25 6.72 2.45
N ALA A 187 1.72 6.53 1.24
CA ALA A 187 1.04 7.56 0.46
C ALA A 187 -0.33 6.99 0.07
N PHE A 188 -1.41 7.56 0.60
CA PHE A 188 -2.74 6.95 0.50
C PHE A 188 -3.86 7.98 0.34
N TYR A 189 -4.93 7.57 -0.32
CA TYR A 189 -6.16 8.33 -0.40
C TYR A 189 -7.09 7.92 0.76
N PRO A 190 -7.51 8.86 1.62
CA PRO A 190 -8.47 8.59 2.68
C PRO A 190 -9.92 8.71 2.17
N MET A 191 -10.78 7.78 2.58
CA MET A 191 -12.24 7.87 2.42
C MET A 191 -12.88 7.80 3.80
N THR A 192 -13.70 8.78 4.14
CA THR A 192 -14.45 8.81 5.39
C THR A 192 -15.51 7.72 5.43
N ALA A 193 -15.96 7.36 6.64
CA ALA A 193 -17.06 6.42 6.80
C ALA A 193 -18.38 6.88 6.15
N GLU A 194 -18.59 8.19 6.00
CA GLU A 194 -19.75 8.73 5.30
C GLU A 194 -19.64 8.50 3.78
N GLU A 195 -18.51 8.85 3.17
CA GLU A 195 -18.27 8.62 1.74
C GLU A 195 -18.37 7.14 1.37
N VAL A 196 -17.79 6.26 2.21
CA VAL A 196 -17.88 4.82 2.01
C VAL A 196 -19.34 4.35 2.05
N ARG A 197 -20.14 4.79 3.02
CA ARG A 197 -21.56 4.41 3.13
C ARG A 197 -22.43 4.99 2.00
N ALA A 198 -22.05 6.14 1.46
CA ALA A 198 -22.77 6.78 0.36
C ALA A 198 -22.43 6.16 -1.02
N SER A 199 -21.33 5.42 -1.13
CA SER A 199 -20.87 4.77 -2.36
C SER A 199 -21.58 3.44 -2.59
N SER A 200 -21.71 3.00 -3.84
CA SER A 200 -22.02 1.60 -4.12
C SER A 200 -20.78 0.72 -3.92
N GLY A 201 -20.97 -0.60 -3.84
CA GLY A 201 -19.85 -1.52 -3.77
C GLY A 201 -18.98 -1.54 -5.03
N LEU A 202 -19.58 -1.29 -6.20
CA LEU A 202 -18.86 -1.15 -7.46
C LEU A 202 -17.99 0.10 -7.44
N ASP A 203 -18.54 1.25 -7.04
CA ASP A 203 -17.78 2.51 -6.96
C ASP A 203 -16.57 2.38 -6.04
N LEU A 204 -16.71 1.66 -4.92
CA LEU A 204 -15.60 1.39 -4.00
C LEU A 204 -14.50 0.54 -4.63
N VAL A 205 -14.86 -0.51 -5.37
CA VAL A 205 -13.89 -1.35 -6.07
C VAL A 205 -13.18 -0.57 -7.17
N GLU A 206 -13.92 0.22 -7.95
CA GLU A 206 -13.35 1.07 -8.99
C GLU A 206 -12.42 2.13 -8.40
N ALA A 207 -12.81 2.78 -7.30
CA ALA A 207 -11.96 3.72 -6.58
C ALA A 207 -10.67 3.05 -6.06
N MET A 208 -10.75 1.85 -5.48
CA MET A 208 -9.56 1.11 -5.04
C MET A 208 -8.61 0.83 -6.21
N LEU A 209 -9.13 0.39 -7.36
CA LEU A 209 -8.33 0.12 -8.55
C LEU A 209 -7.72 1.41 -9.12
N ALA A 210 -8.49 2.50 -9.21
CA ALA A 210 -8.00 3.80 -9.66
C ALA A 210 -6.89 4.33 -8.74
N ILE A 211 -7.05 4.22 -7.42
CA ILE A 211 -6.00 4.58 -6.46
C ILE A 211 -4.72 3.76 -6.68
N PHE A 212 -4.84 2.48 -7.05
CA PHE A 212 -3.66 1.69 -7.39
C PHE A 212 -2.95 2.21 -8.65
N GLU A 213 -3.70 2.61 -9.67
CA GLU A 213 -3.14 3.22 -10.88
C GLU A 213 -2.36 4.49 -10.52
N GLU A 214 -2.95 5.35 -9.69
CA GLU A 214 -2.35 6.62 -9.30
C GLU A 214 -1.04 6.44 -8.54
N ILE A 215 -0.96 5.47 -7.62
CA ILE A 215 0.28 5.25 -6.88
C ILE A 215 1.34 4.46 -7.66
N THR A 216 0.96 3.78 -8.76
CA THR A 216 1.86 2.85 -9.47
C THR A 216 3.15 3.54 -9.95
N PRO A 217 3.14 4.76 -10.51
CA PRO A 217 4.36 5.51 -10.82
C PRO A 217 5.30 5.69 -9.62
N ALA A 218 4.79 6.12 -8.46
CA ALA A 218 5.59 6.29 -7.24
C ALA A 218 6.11 4.93 -6.72
N MET A 219 5.27 3.91 -6.75
CA MET A 219 5.62 2.54 -6.36
C MET A 219 6.74 1.98 -7.24
N ASN A 220 6.71 2.22 -8.56
CA ASN A 220 7.72 1.79 -9.52
C ASN A 220 9.11 2.38 -9.25
N GLU A 221 9.18 3.62 -8.74
CA GLU A 221 10.45 4.24 -8.37
C GLU A 221 11.06 3.62 -7.09
N CYS A 222 10.28 2.86 -6.33
CA CYS A 222 10.75 2.16 -5.13
C CYS A 222 11.04 0.67 -5.35
N MET A 223 10.59 0.06 -6.45
CA MET A 223 10.70 -1.38 -6.71
C MET A 223 11.96 -1.78 -7.50
N GLN A 224 12.43 -3.03 -7.37
CA GLN A 224 13.49 -3.61 -8.23
C GLN A 224 12.97 -3.86 -9.65
N VAL A 225 11.72 -4.30 -9.77
CA VAL A 225 11.06 -4.58 -11.05
C VAL A 225 9.87 -3.64 -11.20
N LYS A 226 9.86 -2.87 -12.28
CA LYS A 226 8.73 -1.99 -12.59
C LYS A 226 7.50 -2.84 -12.95
N LEU A 227 6.37 -2.41 -12.42
CA LEU A 227 5.06 -2.87 -12.79
C LEU A 227 4.62 -2.11 -14.05
N GLU A 228 4.49 -2.83 -15.15
CA GLU A 228 4.06 -2.32 -16.44
C GLU A 228 2.70 -2.92 -16.79
N GLU A 229 1.80 -2.11 -17.33
CA GLU A 229 0.53 -2.62 -17.83
C GLU A 229 0.78 -3.61 -18.97
N ARG A 230 -0.08 -4.62 -19.04
CA ARG A 230 -0.05 -5.52 -20.17
C ARG A 230 -0.36 -4.71 -21.42
N ALA A 231 0.59 -4.67 -22.36
CA ALA A 231 0.36 -4.06 -23.67
C ALA A 231 -0.95 -4.61 -24.24
N ALA A 232 -1.87 -3.73 -24.63
CA ALA A 232 -3.09 -4.14 -25.29
C ALA A 232 -2.69 -5.00 -26.49
N THR A 233 -3.04 -6.29 -26.46
CA THR A 233 -3.02 -7.11 -27.67
C THR A 233 -4.00 -6.46 -28.61
N LEU A 234 -3.49 -5.67 -29.55
CA LEU A 234 -4.27 -5.21 -30.69
C LEU A 234 -4.87 -6.46 -31.35
N PRO A 235 -6.19 -6.49 -31.59
CA PRO A 235 -6.84 -7.61 -32.25
C PRO A 235 -6.30 -7.84 -33.67
#